data_AF-A0A832X8D4-F1
#
_entry.id   AF-A0A832X8D4-F1
#
_cell.length_a   1.000
_cell.length_b   1.000
_cell.length_c   1.000
_cell.angle_alpha   90.00
_cell.angle_beta   90.00
_cell.angle_gamma   90.00
#
_symmetry.space_group_name_H-M   'P 1'
#
loop_
_entity.id
_entity.type
_entity.pdbx_description
1 polymer ?
#
loop_
_entity_poly.entity_id
_entity_poly.type
_entity_poly.pdbx_seq_one_letter_code
_entity_poly.pdbx_strand_id
1 'polypeptide(L)'
;LVVLSIQDVGGGSLVGKIENFKLTLSSGGLVKDVTSSCSGVPIRSREIQLLGRERAIDIKCEFVLPAGESSISYIVDATADYTYYIDSEQLSIDVISVPEGPQPTFYPISIQVQGAGSGSVASSPPGIDCPSDCLENYQDGISVAFTATPDVGSKFVKWVGCSRVSNGICTVFVDSAKQVSATFART
;
A
#
# COMPACT_ATOMS: atom_id res chain seq x y z
N LEU A 1 -5.87 11.32 3.86
CA LEU A 1 -6.07 12.23 5.00
C LEU A 1 -5.45 11.62 6.26
N VAL A 2 -4.25 12.05 6.63
CA VAL A 2 -3.61 11.63 7.88
C VAL A 2 -4.08 12.56 9.00
N VAL A 3 -4.59 12.00 10.10
CA VAL A 3 -4.94 12.77 11.30
C VAL A 3 -3.88 12.52 12.36
N LEU A 4 -3.28 13.60 12.84
CA LEU A 4 -2.33 13.61 13.95
C LEU A 4 -3.01 14.25 15.14
N SER A 5 -2.94 13.63 16.32
CA SER A 5 -3.43 14.24 17.55
C SER A 5 -2.27 14.48 18.50
N ILE A 6 -2.10 15.72 18.93
CA ILE A 6 -1.20 16.08 20.01
C ILE A 6 -1.98 15.95 21.32
N GLN A 7 -1.55 15.12 22.25
CA GLN A 7 -2.24 14.90 23.53
C GLN A 7 -1.42 15.37 24.74
N ASP A 8 -2.11 15.84 25.78
CA ASP A 8 -1.52 16.04 27.12
C ASP A 8 -1.48 14.72 27.89
N VAL A 9 -0.28 14.20 28.13
CA VAL A 9 -0.08 13.02 28.99
C VAL A 9 0.25 13.37 30.44
N GLY A 10 0.49 14.65 30.75
CA GLY A 10 1.00 15.14 32.04
C GLY A 10 -0.05 15.36 33.13
N GLY A 11 -1.35 15.18 32.81
CA GLY A 11 -2.42 15.28 33.81
C GLY A 11 -2.83 16.71 34.19
N GLY A 12 -2.08 17.72 33.74
CA GLY A 12 -2.22 19.14 34.08
C GLY A 12 -3.17 19.91 33.18
N SER A 13 -3.06 21.25 33.22
CA SER A 13 -3.65 22.15 32.23
C SER A 13 -2.51 22.65 31.35
N LEU A 14 -2.57 22.40 30.04
CA LEU A 14 -1.57 22.91 29.12
C LEU A 14 -1.97 24.30 28.63
N VAL A 15 -1.12 25.28 28.91
CA VAL A 15 -1.24 26.65 28.42
C VAL A 15 0.11 27.02 27.80
N GLY A 16 0.16 27.14 26.47
CA GLY A 16 1.43 27.35 25.77
C GLY A 16 1.28 27.70 24.29
N LYS A 17 2.42 27.85 23.62
CA LYS A 17 2.52 28.19 22.18
C LYS A 17 3.34 27.11 21.48
N ILE A 18 2.87 26.64 20.33
CA ILE A 18 3.68 25.81 19.43
C ILE A 18 4.47 26.77 18.54
N GLU A 19 5.80 26.74 18.65
CA GLU A 19 6.69 27.64 17.92
C GLU A 19 7.15 27.02 16.61
N ASN A 20 7.53 25.74 16.64
CA ASN A 20 7.92 24.99 15.46
C ASN A 20 7.14 23.68 15.38
N PHE A 21 6.49 23.45 14.25
CA PHE A 21 5.93 22.16 13.89
C PHE A 21 6.49 21.78 12.53
N LYS A 22 7.12 20.61 12.44
CA LYS A 22 7.63 20.07 11.18
C LYS A 22 7.22 18.61 11.04
N LEU A 23 6.61 18.28 9.90
CA LEU A 23 6.23 16.93 9.54
C LEU A 23 7.01 16.50 8.31
N THR A 24 7.73 15.38 8.43
CA THR A 24 8.59 14.85 7.37
C THR A 24 8.16 13.42 7.04
N LEU A 25 8.00 13.15 5.75
CA LEU A 25 7.72 11.82 5.22
C LEU A 25 9.00 11.21 4.67
N SER A 26 9.31 9.98 5.06
CA SER A 26 10.40 9.19 4.51
C SER A 26 9.86 7.94 3.81
N SER A 27 10.28 7.68 2.57
CA SER A 27 9.89 6.47 1.83
C SER A 27 11.01 6.06 0.87
N GLY A 28 11.53 4.84 0.98
CA GLY A 28 12.56 4.33 0.06
C GLY A 28 13.81 5.22 -0.06
N GLY A 29 14.16 5.96 1.00
CA GLY A 29 15.26 6.93 1.03
C GLY A 29 14.91 8.36 0.58
N LEU A 30 13.70 8.61 0.08
CA LEU A 30 13.21 9.96 -0.21
C LEU A 30 12.62 10.59 1.05
N VAL A 31 13.08 11.80 1.37
CA VAL A 31 12.62 12.58 2.52
C VAL A 31 11.92 13.84 2.01
N LYS A 32 10.64 14.02 2.37
CA LYS A 32 9.81 15.16 1.93
C LYS A 32 9.18 15.88 3.12
N ASP A 33 9.35 17.20 3.16
CA ASP A 33 8.62 18.06 4.09
C ASP A 33 7.15 18.18 3.62
N VAL A 34 6.21 17.80 4.49
CA VAL A 34 4.76 17.84 4.23
C VAL A 34 4.03 18.76 5.21
N THR A 35 4.77 19.57 5.97
CA THR A 35 4.22 20.48 6.99
C THR A 35 3.17 21.43 6.43
N SER A 36 3.38 21.94 5.23
CA SER A 36 2.44 22.84 4.54
C SER A 36 1.13 22.17 4.11
N SER A 37 1.07 20.84 4.13
CA SER A 37 -0.13 20.05 3.82
C SER A 37 -1.01 19.83 5.05
N CYS A 38 -0.61 20.35 6.21
CA CYS A 38 -1.34 20.25 7.46
C CYS A 38 -2.20 21.50 7.70
N SER A 39 -3.43 21.26 8.12
CA SER A 39 -4.42 22.26 8.55
C SER A 39 -4.70 22.09 10.04
N GLY A 40 -5.09 23.17 10.71
CA GLY A 40 -5.31 23.17 12.16
C GLY A 40 -4.02 23.21 12.98
N VAL A 41 -2.84 23.31 12.33
CA VAL A 41 -1.61 23.60 13.07
C VAL A 41 -1.69 25.04 13.59
N PRO A 42 -1.64 25.27 14.91
CA PRO A 42 -1.62 26.62 15.47
C PRO A 42 -0.21 27.23 15.32
N ILE A 43 0.28 27.31 14.09
CA ILE A 43 1.55 27.96 13.79
C ILE A 43 1.28 29.46 13.84
N ARG A 44 1.94 30.14 14.79
CA ARG A 44 1.92 31.58 15.11
C ARG A 44 1.04 31.96 16.31
N SER A 45 1.74 32.38 17.37
CA SER A 45 1.37 33.34 18.44
C SER A 45 0.01 33.24 19.15
N ARG A 46 -0.82 32.24 18.86
CA ARG A 46 -2.02 31.95 19.63
C ARG A 46 -1.66 31.01 20.76
N GLU A 47 -1.92 31.46 21.97
CA GLU A 47 -1.90 30.63 23.16
C GLU A 47 -2.95 29.53 23.02
N ILE A 48 -2.53 28.29 23.21
CA ILE A 48 -3.40 27.12 23.18
C ILE A 48 -3.66 26.72 24.61
N GLN A 49 -4.94 26.50 24.93
CA GLN A 49 -5.38 26.08 26.25
C GLN A 49 -6.09 24.74 26.12
N LEU A 50 -5.47 23.69 26.64
CA LEU A 50 -6.09 22.36 26.75
C LEU A 50 -6.61 22.22 28.18
N LEU A 51 -7.89 22.56 28.35
CA LEU A 51 -8.60 22.55 29.63
C LEU A 51 -9.68 21.46 29.61
N GLY A 52 -9.88 20.80 30.75
CA GLY A 52 -11.01 19.87 30.93
C GLY A 52 -10.84 18.52 30.24
N ARG A 53 -11.91 18.03 29.59
CA ARG A 53 -12.04 16.65 29.07
C ARG A 53 -11.43 16.44 27.68
N GLU A 54 -11.22 17.51 26.90
CA GLU A 54 -10.57 17.48 25.58
C GLU A 54 -9.10 17.89 25.73
N ARG A 55 -8.25 16.90 25.99
CA ARG A 55 -6.80 17.07 26.18
C ARG A 55 -6.02 16.83 24.88
N ALA A 56 -6.59 17.21 23.75
CA ALA A 56 -6.01 16.92 22.44
C ALA A 56 -6.19 18.05 21.44
N ILE A 57 -5.19 18.25 20.58
CA ILE A 57 -5.26 19.11 19.39
C ILE A 57 -5.15 18.21 18.17
N ASP A 58 -6.21 18.17 17.37
CA ASP A 58 -6.21 17.45 16.10
C ASP A 58 -5.62 18.31 14.98
N ILE A 59 -4.50 17.86 14.44
CA ILE A 59 -3.87 18.38 13.23
C ILE A 59 -4.25 17.47 12.06
N LYS A 60 -4.90 18.05 11.05
CA LYS A 60 -5.35 17.31 9.86
C LYS A 60 -4.40 17.56 8.71
N CYS A 61 -3.67 16.54 8.28
CA CYS A 61 -2.74 16.63 7.16
C CYS A 61 -3.24 15.84 5.95
N GLU A 62 -3.21 16.45 4.77
CA GLU A 62 -3.61 15.79 3.54
C GLU A 62 -2.40 15.52 2.65
N PHE A 63 -1.90 14.28 2.69
CA PHE A 63 -0.86 13.81 1.80
C PHE A 63 -1.06 12.31 1.49
N VAL A 64 -0.46 11.87 0.37
CA VAL A 64 -0.48 10.48 -0.09
C VAL A 64 0.85 9.83 0.27
N LEU A 65 0.80 8.67 0.92
CA LEU A 65 1.98 7.85 1.16
C LEU A 65 2.37 7.12 -0.14
N PRO A 66 3.64 7.15 -0.55
CA PRO A 66 4.13 6.30 -1.64
C PRO A 66 3.92 4.82 -1.30
N ALA A 67 3.73 3.98 -2.33
CA ALA A 67 3.69 2.53 -2.15
C ALA A 67 5.07 2.02 -1.66
N GLY A 68 5.07 1.20 -0.60
CA GLY A 68 6.28 0.66 0.04
C GLY A 68 6.36 0.99 1.53
N GLU A 69 7.50 0.69 2.16
CA GLU A 69 7.78 1.07 3.55
C GLU A 69 7.95 2.60 3.65
N SER A 70 6.88 3.27 4.08
CA SER A 70 6.87 4.69 4.39
C SER A 70 6.90 4.89 5.91
N SER A 71 7.76 5.78 6.41
CA SER A 71 7.76 6.22 7.81
C SER A 71 7.50 7.71 7.91
N ILE A 72 6.80 8.12 8.97
CA ILE A 72 6.51 9.52 9.26
C ILE A 72 7.37 9.91 10.46
N SER A 73 8.10 11.02 10.35
CA SER A 73 8.82 11.64 11.46
C SER A 73 8.33 13.08 11.67
N TYR A 74 8.34 13.53 12.91
CA TYR A 74 7.86 14.86 13.28
C TYR A 74 8.80 15.53 14.29
N ILE A 75 8.77 16.86 14.31
CA ILE A 75 9.44 17.71 15.30
C ILE A 75 8.40 18.73 15.79
N VAL A 76 8.28 18.86 17.11
CA VAL A 76 7.41 19.85 17.76
C VAL A 76 8.21 20.56 18.84
N ASP A 77 8.37 21.88 18.69
CA ASP A 77 8.89 22.76 19.73
C ASP A 77 7.73 23.58 20.30
N ALA A 78 7.56 23.53 21.62
CA ALA A 78 6.54 24.26 22.35
C ALA A 78 7.15 25.07 23.49
N THR A 79 6.65 26.29 23.70
CA THR A 79 7.07 27.19 24.77
C THR A 79 5.87 27.56 25.62
N ALA A 80 6.00 27.51 26.95
CA ALA A 80 4.92 27.84 27.89
C ALA A 80 5.21 29.15 28.65
N ASP A 81 4.17 29.94 28.89
CA ASP A 81 4.23 31.12 29.76
C ASP A 81 3.85 30.71 31.20
N TYR A 82 4.87 30.53 32.04
CA TYR A 82 4.88 30.69 33.51
C TYR A 82 4.14 29.75 34.48
N THR A 83 3.49 28.63 34.11
CA THR A 83 3.05 27.66 35.16
C THR A 83 3.28 26.16 34.92
N TYR A 84 3.60 25.70 33.72
CA TYR A 84 4.00 24.30 33.49
C TYR A 84 4.99 24.22 32.33
N TYR A 85 6.15 23.59 32.54
CA TYR A 85 7.11 23.29 31.48
C TYR A 85 6.51 22.19 30.60
N ILE A 86 6.27 22.51 29.33
CA ILE A 86 5.97 21.49 28.33
C ILE A 86 7.31 20.91 27.92
N ASP A 87 7.66 19.73 28.44
CA ASP A 87 8.71 18.93 27.82
C ASP A 87 8.13 18.28 26.56
N SER A 88 8.90 18.23 25.48
CA SER A 88 8.60 17.44 24.28
C SER A 88 8.26 15.98 24.62
N GLU A 89 8.76 15.44 25.75
CA GLU A 89 8.42 14.12 26.27
C GLU A 89 6.97 14.00 26.78
N GLN A 90 6.30 15.11 27.10
CA GLN A 90 4.91 15.14 27.58
C GLN A 90 3.87 15.33 26.47
N LEU A 91 4.30 15.33 25.21
CA LEU A 91 3.42 15.39 24.05
C LEU A 91 3.57 14.09 23.25
N SER A 92 2.50 13.29 23.16
CA SER A 92 2.43 12.20 22.20
C SER A 92 1.73 12.66 20.92
N ILE A 93 2.25 12.27 19.76
CA ILE A 93 1.54 12.34 18.49
C ILE A 93 1.12 10.91 18.12
N ASP A 94 -0.18 10.68 18.15
CA ASP A 94 -0.76 9.45 17.60
C ASP A 94 -1.12 9.67 16.13
N VAL A 95 -0.70 8.75 15.27
CA VAL A 95 -1.24 8.62 13.91
C VAL A 95 -2.58 7.92 14.03
N ILE A 96 -3.65 8.68 14.16
CA ILE A 96 -4.99 8.14 14.48
C ILE A 96 -5.55 7.33 13.31
N SER A 97 -5.27 7.77 12.08
CA SER A 97 -5.70 7.07 10.88
C SER A 97 -4.91 7.52 9.67
N VAL A 98 -4.31 6.56 8.96
CA VAL A 98 -4.04 6.69 7.53
C VAL A 98 -5.23 6.01 6.85
N PRO A 99 -6.07 6.69 6.03
CA PRO A 99 -7.01 5.98 5.21
C PRO A 99 -6.17 5.06 4.34
N GLU A 100 -6.30 3.75 4.55
CA GLU A 100 -5.79 2.78 3.61
C GLU A 100 -6.28 3.24 2.23
N GLY A 101 -5.32 3.50 1.32
CA GLY A 101 -5.67 3.58 -0.09
C GLY A 101 -6.37 2.28 -0.49
N PRO A 102 -7.06 2.23 -1.64
CA PRO A 102 -7.59 0.95 -2.12
C PRO A 102 -6.45 -0.07 -2.09
N GLN A 103 -6.56 -1.06 -1.20
CA GLN A 103 -5.53 -2.09 -1.09
C GLN A 103 -5.45 -2.79 -2.43
N PRO A 104 -4.25 -3.10 -2.95
CA PRO A 104 -4.14 -3.86 -4.19
C PRO A 104 -4.84 -5.20 -3.98
N THR A 105 -5.91 -5.43 -4.73
CA THR A 105 -6.61 -6.71 -4.76
C THR A 105 -5.83 -7.66 -5.65
N PHE A 106 -5.68 -8.90 -5.21
CA PHE A 106 -5.03 -9.95 -5.98
C PHE A 106 -5.99 -11.11 -6.18
N TYR A 107 -5.91 -11.74 -7.35
CA TYR A 107 -6.71 -12.90 -7.68
C TYR A 107 -5.83 -14.07 -8.12
N PRO A 108 -6.13 -15.29 -7.64
CA PRO A 108 -5.40 -16.48 -8.04
C PRO A 108 -5.74 -16.88 -9.46
N ILE A 109 -4.70 -17.11 -10.27
CA ILE A 109 -4.81 -17.72 -11.59
C ILE A 109 -4.17 -19.10 -11.51
N SER A 110 -4.93 -20.12 -11.92
CA SER A 110 -4.44 -21.50 -11.99
C SER A 110 -4.33 -21.98 -13.43
N ILE A 111 -3.23 -22.65 -13.77
CA ILE A 111 -3.04 -23.32 -15.05
C ILE A 111 -3.21 -24.84 -14.87
N GLN A 112 -4.02 -25.45 -15.75
CA GLN A 112 -4.12 -26.89 -15.88
C GLN A 112 -3.50 -27.35 -17.21
N VAL A 113 -2.39 -28.06 -17.14
CA VAL A 113 -1.82 -28.75 -18.31
C VAL A 113 -2.49 -30.12 -18.43
N GLN A 114 -3.07 -30.41 -19.59
CA GLN A 114 -3.87 -31.63 -19.80
C GLN A 114 -3.71 -32.21 -21.22
N GLY A 115 -4.20 -33.44 -21.41
CA GLY A 115 -4.15 -34.17 -22.68
C GLY A 115 -3.14 -35.33 -22.68
N ALA A 116 -2.95 -35.95 -23.83
CA ALA A 116 -2.09 -37.15 -23.97
C ALA A 116 -0.62 -36.82 -24.31
N GLY A 117 -0.35 -35.58 -24.71
CA GLY A 117 1.01 -35.03 -24.85
C GLY A 117 1.44 -34.26 -23.59
N SER A 118 2.67 -33.78 -23.59
CA SER A 118 3.24 -32.98 -22.51
C SER A 118 3.79 -31.64 -23.03
N GLY A 119 4.02 -30.71 -22.10
CA GLY A 119 4.56 -29.39 -22.39
C GLY A 119 4.57 -28.51 -21.15
N SER A 120 5.17 -27.34 -21.28
CA SER A 120 5.23 -26.32 -20.23
C SER A 120 4.36 -25.11 -20.55
N VAL A 121 4.01 -24.35 -19.51
CA VAL A 121 3.30 -23.07 -19.64
C VAL A 121 3.98 -22.03 -18.78
N ALA A 122 4.42 -20.93 -19.39
CA ALA A 122 5.03 -19.80 -18.72
C ALA A 122 4.16 -18.54 -18.83
N SER A 123 4.15 -17.71 -17.79
CA SER A 123 3.40 -16.45 -17.74
C SER A 123 4.26 -15.20 -17.98
N SER A 124 3.61 -14.13 -18.42
CA SER A 124 4.12 -12.75 -18.42
C SER A 124 3.01 -11.80 -17.94
N PRO A 125 3.15 -11.12 -16.77
CA PRO A 125 4.30 -11.11 -15.84
C PRO A 125 4.69 -12.50 -15.29
N PRO A 126 5.96 -12.71 -14.88
CA PRO A 126 6.42 -13.99 -14.36
C PRO A 126 5.70 -14.36 -13.05
N GLY A 127 5.58 -15.65 -12.77
CA GLY A 127 4.94 -16.19 -11.57
C GLY A 127 4.34 -17.58 -11.77
N ILE A 128 4.07 -17.98 -13.02
CA ILE A 128 3.64 -19.34 -13.37
C ILE A 128 4.63 -19.96 -14.35
N ASP A 129 5.08 -21.17 -14.03
CA ASP A 129 5.96 -22.03 -14.83
C ASP A 129 5.56 -23.51 -14.64
N CYS A 130 4.47 -23.89 -15.31
CA CYS A 130 3.97 -25.27 -15.29
C CYS A 130 4.90 -26.21 -16.04
N PRO A 131 5.10 -27.45 -15.57
CA PRO A 131 4.29 -28.12 -14.54
C PRO A 131 4.78 -27.94 -13.09
N SER A 132 5.90 -27.25 -12.87
CA SER A 132 6.48 -27.07 -11.52
C SER A 132 5.66 -26.12 -10.64
N ASP A 133 5.18 -25.01 -11.19
CA ASP A 133 4.36 -24.04 -10.48
C ASP A 133 3.23 -23.54 -11.40
N CYS A 134 2.00 -23.78 -10.99
CA CYS A 134 0.81 -23.56 -11.80
C CYS A 134 -0.21 -22.63 -11.12
N LEU A 135 0.14 -21.98 -10.02
CA LEU A 135 -0.77 -21.14 -9.26
C LEU A 135 -0.06 -19.87 -8.79
N GLU A 136 -0.55 -18.71 -9.23
CA GLU A 136 -0.01 -17.42 -8.80
C GLU A 136 -1.14 -16.40 -8.59
N ASN A 137 -0.91 -15.48 -7.66
CA ASN A 137 -1.76 -14.32 -7.41
C ASN A 137 -1.28 -13.13 -8.24
N TYR A 138 -2.13 -12.68 -9.17
CA TYR A 138 -1.87 -11.46 -9.94
C TYR A 138 -2.73 -10.32 -9.45
N GLN A 139 -2.20 -9.10 -9.58
CA GLN A 139 -2.94 -7.89 -9.21
C GLN A 139 -4.17 -7.72 -10.11
N ASP A 140 -5.28 -7.28 -9.52
CA ASP A 140 -6.50 -6.89 -10.23
C ASP A 140 -6.23 -5.80 -11.27
N GLY A 141 -6.94 -5.86 -12.40
CA GLY A 141 -6.88 -4.90 -13.48
C GLY A 141 -5.72 -5.08 -14.47
N ILE A 142 -4.85 -6.07 -14.29
CA ILE A 142 -3.76 -6.36 -15.23
C ILE A 142 -4.13 -7.45 -16.24
N SER A 143 -3.39 -7.53 -17.34
CA SER A 143 -3.46 -8.65 -18.27
C SER A 143 -2.23 -9.55 -18.12
N VAL A 144 -2.46 -10.86 -18.00
CA VAL A 144 -1.42 -11.89 -17.94
C VAL A 144 -1.46 -12.70 -19.23
N ALA A 145 -0.29 -12.86 -19.86
CA ALA A 145 -0.13 -13.66 -21.07
C ALA A 145 0.54 -15.00 -20.74
N PHE A 146 -0.03 -16.09 -21.23
CA PHE A 146 0.46 -17.46 -21.06
C PHE A 146 0.90 -18.04 -22.40
N THR A 147 2.10 -18.59 -22.41
CA THR A 147 2.71 -19.23 -23.58
C THR A 147 2.90 -20.71 -23.30
N ALA A 148 2.40 -21.55 -24.20
CA ALA A 148 2.53 -23.01 -24.12
C ALA A 148 3.68 -23.49 -25.01
N THR A 149 4.59 -24.26 -24.45
CA THR A 149 5.72 -24.87 -25.18
C THR A 149 5.57 -26.39 -25.14
N PRO A 150 5.24 -27.05 -26.27
CA PRO A 150 5.16 -28.51 -26.32
C PRO A 150 6.54 -29.15 -26.11
N ASP A 151 6.57 -30.27 -25.40
CA ASP A 151 7.78 -31.10 -25.34
C ASP A 151 8.00 -31.85 -26.67
N VAL A 152 9.20 -32.42 -26.83
CA VAL A 152 9.52 -33.29 -27.97
C VAL A 152 8.52 -34.46 -28.03
N GLY A 153 7.94 -34.69 -29.21
CA GLY A 153 6.91 -35.72 -29.41
C GLY A 153 5.49 -35.26 -29.04
N SER A 154 5.30 -33.98 -28.73
CA SER A 154 4.01 -33.38 -28.41
C SER A 154 3.74 -32.12 -29.26
N LYS A 155 2.46 -31.76 -29.36
CA LYS A 155 1.96 -30.53 -29.99
C LYS A 155 0.95 -29.85 -29.10
N PHE A 156 0.95 -28.52 -29.14
CA PHE A 156 -0.09 -27.71 -28.51
C PHE A 156 -1.39 -27.80 -29.31
N VAL A 157 -2.51 -28.04 -28.63
CA VAL A 157 -3.82 -28.22 -29.26
C VAL A 157 -4.68 -26.98 -29.11
N LYS A 158 -4.93 -26.55 -27.88
CA LYS A 158 -5.82 -25.41 -27.59
C LYS A 158 -5.69 -24.91 -26.17
N TRP A 159 -6.13 -23.67 -25.99
CA TRP A 159 -6.41 -23.05 -24.70
C TRP A 159 -7.90 -23.08 -24.36
N VAL A 160 -8.23 -23.10 -23.06
CA VAL A 160 -9.58 -22.87 -22.51
C VAL A 160 -9.46 -21.94 -21.31
N GLY A 161 -10.43 -21.04 -21.10
CA GLY A 161 -10.43 -20.13 -19.93
C GLY A 161 -9.72 -18.79 -20.15
N CYS A 162 -9.24 -18.51 -21.37
CA CYS A 162 -8.62 -17.24 -21.72
C CYS A 162 -9.68 -16.16 -22.02
N SER A 163 -9.35 -14.91 -21.69
CA SER A 163 -10.11 -13.75 -22.17
C SER A 163 -9.92 -13.55 -23.68
N ARG A 164 -8.71 -13.84 -24.18
CA ARG A 164 -8.38 -13.77 -25.62
C ARG A 164 -7.30 -14.78 -25.97
N VAL A 165 -7.36 -15.33 -27.17
CA VAL A 165 -6.27 -16.17 -27.73
C VAL A 165 -5.80 -15.55 -29.03
N SER A 166 -4.49 -15.36 -29.17
CA SER A 166 -3.86 -14.80 -30.38
C SER A 166 -2.51 -15.46 -30.61
N ASN A 167 -2.26 -15.99 -31.80
CA ASN A 167 -0.99 -16.66 -32.17
C ASN A 167 -0.54 -17.75 -31.18
N GLY A 168 -1.48 -18.53 -30.62
CA GLY A 168 -1.15 -19.57 -29.63
C GLY A 168 -0.83 -19.05 -28.23
N ILE A 169 -0.92 -17.74 -27.99
CA ILE A 169 -0.80 -17.12 -26.67
C ILE A 169 -2.19 -16.91 -26.08
N CYS A 170 -2.36 -17.30 -24.81
CA CYS A 170 -3.56 -17.06 -24.03
C CYS A 170 -3.39 -15.79 -23.20
N THR A 171 -4.31 -14.84 -23.31
CA THR A 171 -4.34 -13.64 -22.46
C THR A 171 -5.53 -13.71 -21.52
N VAL A 172 -5.29 -13.43 -20.24
CA VAL A 172 -6.30 -13.34 -19.19
C VAL A 172 -6.27 -11.95 -18.60
N PHE A 173 -7.42 -11.27 -18.60
CA PHE A 173 -7.61 -10.08 -17.78
C PHE A 173 -7.93 -10.51 -16.34
N VAL A 174 -7.23 -9.97 -15.36
CA VAL A 174 -7.37 -10.36 -13.95
C VAL A 174 -8.42 -9.45 -13.31
N ASP A 175 -9.61 -10.00 -13.06
CA ASP A 175 -10.76 -9.33 -12.41
C ASP A 175 -11.43 -10.22 -11.35
N SER A 176 -11.02 -11.49 -11.27
CA SER A 176 -11.49 -12.52 -10.35
C SER A 176 -10.51 -13.69 -10.38
N ALA A 177 -10.69 -14.65 -9.47
CA ALA A 177 -10.02 -15.93 -9.57
C ALA A 177 -10.37 -16.62 -10.90
N LYS A 178 -9.38 -17.18 -11.60
CA LYS A 178 -9.58 -17.86 -12.90
C LYS A 178 -8.77 -19.14 -13.02
N GLN A 179 -9.29 -20.04 -13.84
CA GLN A 179 -8.62 -21.27 -14.24
C GLN A 179 -8.50 -21.31 -15.77
N VAL A 180 -7.29 -21.60 -16.24
CA VAL A 180 -6.96 -21.72 -17.66
C VAL A 180 -6.41 -23.12 -17.91
N SER A 181 -6.82 -23.76 -19.00
CA SER A 181 -6.32 -25.08 -19.38
C SER A 181 -5.54 -25.03 -20.70
N ALA A 182 -4.34 -25.61 -20.70
CA ALA A 182 -3.53 -25.86 -21.89
C ALA A 182 -3.63 -27.34 -22.27
N THR A 183 -4.11 -27.64 -23.49
CA THR A 183 -4.22 -29.03 -23.96
C THR A 183 -3.09 -29.38 -24.92
N PHE A 184 -2.38 -30.47 -24.65
CA PHE A 184 -1.34 -31.04 -25.50
C PHE A 184 -1.71 -32.44 -26.00
N ALA A 185 -1.28 -32.78 -27.21
CA ALA A 185 -1.44 -34.12 -27.80
C ALA A 185 -0.10 -34.63 -28.30
N ARG A 186 0.06 -35.95 -28.42
CA ARG A 186 1.25 -36.53 -29.07
C ARG A 186 1.26 -36.15 -30.56
N THR A 187 2.46 -35.92 -31.09
CA THR A 187 2.68 -35.74 -32.53
C THR A 187 2.70 -37.07 -33.26
#